data_AF-A0A0A0J667-F1
#
_entry.id   AF-A0A0A0J667-F1
#
_cell.length_a   1.000
_cell.length_b   1.000
_cell.length_c   1.000
_cell.angle_alpha   90.00
_cell.angle_beta   90.00
_cell.angle_gamma   90.00
#
_symmetry.space_group_name_H-M   'P 1'
#
loop_
_entity.id
_entity.type
_entity.pdbx_description
1 polymer ?
#
loop_
_entity_poly.entity_id
_entity_poly.type
_entity_poly.pdbx_seq_one_letter_code
_entity_poly.pdbx_strand_id
1 'polypeptide(L)'
;MAEPVQFQESADLDPSVPPSGPGCAECTTAQGWWVHLRRCTACGHIGCCDTSPSQHATAHFHQTGHPIMASYEPGDVWFWNYTTEQMGSGPTLAEPASHPADQTTPGPQERVPDNWRDLIH
;
A
#
# COMPACT_ATOMS: atom_id res chain seq x y z
N MET A 1 -13.30 25.65 -2.94
CA MET A 1 -12.07 24.83 -3.06
C MET A 1 -12.07 23.95 -1.83
N ALA A 2 -12.13 22.62 -1.98
CA ALA A 2 -12.09 21.73 -0.82
C ALA A 2 -10.71 21.87 -0.15
N GLU A 3 -10.69 21.92 1.18
CA GLU A 3 -9.43 21.93 1.94
C GLU A 3 -8.69 20.61 1.72
N PRO A 4 -7.35 20.62 1.69
CA PRO A 4 -6.58 19.39 1.56
C PRO A 4 -6.86 18.48 2.76
N VAL A 5 -7.23 17.23 2.50
CA VAL A 5 -7.43 16.24 3.56
C VAL A 5 -6.10 15.96 4.22
N GLN A 6 -6.06 16.09 5.55
CA GLN A 6 -4.86 15.88 6.33
C GLN A 6 -5.14 14.85 7.42
N PHE A 7 -4.45 13.71 7.33
CA PHE A 7 -4.53 12.64 8.30
C PHE A 7 -3.60 12.92 9.48
N GLN A 8 -4.07 12.60 10.68
CA GLN A 8 -3.36 12.82 11.93
C GLN A 8 -3.22 11.50 12.70
N GLU A 9 -2.26 11.46 13.61
CA GLU A 9 -2.00 10.32 14.49
C GLU A 9 -3.28 9.92 15.25
N SER A 10 -3.60 8.64 15.21
CA SER A 10 -4.83 8.07 15.77
C SER A 10 -4.70 6.56 15.91
N ALA A 11 -5.73 5.87 16.40
CA ALA A 11 -5.74 4.40 16.45
C ALA A 11 -5.60 3.77 15.04
N ASP A 12 -6.00 4.50 14.00
CA ASP A 12 -5.94 4.08 12.60
C ASP A 12 -4.64 4.52 11.90
N LEU A 13 -3.81 5.34 12.56
CA LEU A 13 -2.58 5.91 12.04
C LEU A 13 -1.53 6.04 13.15
N ASP A 14 -0.62 5.06 13.23
CA ASP A 14 0.54 5.08 14.10
C ASP A 14 1.82 5.19 13.26
N PRO A 15 2.48 6.37 13.21
CA PRO A 15 3.66 6.57 12.39
C PRO A 15 4.88 5.79 12.89
N SER A 16 4.86 5.24 14.11
CA SER A 16 6.00 4.53 14.69
C SER A 16 6.10 3.07 14.24
N VAL A 17 5.03 2.48 13.69
CA VAL A 17 4.99 1.05 13.32
C VAL A 17 5.75 0.83 12.03
N PRO A 18 6.81 0.00 11.97
CA PRO A 18 7.60 -0.25 10.76
C PRO A 18 6.82 -1.06 9.70
N PRO A 19 7.23 -1.03 8.43
CA PRO A 19 6.60 -1.84 7.39
C PRO A 19 6.83 -3.35 7.65
N SER A 20 5.88 -4.18 7.24
CA SER A 20 5.96 -5.65 7.40
C SER A 20 7.01 -6.32 6.51
N GLY A 21 7.60 -5.60 5.55
CA GLY A 21 8.60 -6.12 4.62
C GLY A 21 8.85 -5.18 3.44
N PRO A 22 9.53 -5.65 2.38
CA PRO A 22 9.81 -4.85 1.19
C PRO A 22 8.67 -4.85 0.15
N GLY A 23 7.67 -5.71 0.29
CA GLY A 23 6.60 -5.91 -0.69
C GLY A 23 5.37 -6.59 -0.09
N CYS A 24 4.40 -6.92 -0.95
CA CYS A 24 3.17 -7.60 -0.51
C CYS A 24 3.49 -9.02 -0.03
N ALA A 25 3.19 -9.30 1.23
CA ALA A 25 3.52 -10.57 1.88
C ALA A 25 2.79 -11.74 1.21
N GLU A 26 1.51 -11.56 0.94
CA GLU A 26 0.64 -12.58 0.35
C GLU A 26 1.01 -12.89 -1.09
N CYS A 27 1.30 -11.86 -1.91
CA CYS A 27 1.81 -12.09 -3.25
C CYS A 27 3.17 -12.81 -3.21
N THR A 28 4.03 -12.51 -2.24
CA THR A 28 5.31 -13.20 -2.10
C THR A 28 5.13 -14.67 -1.75
N THR A 29 4.25 -15.00 -0.78
CA THR A 29 3.90 -16.37 -0.41
C THR A 29 3.23 -17.14 -1.54
N ALA A 30 2.35 -16.49 -2.30
CA ALA A 30 1.66 -17.09 -3.44
C ALA A 30 2.53 -17.15 -4.72
N GLN A 31 3.78 -16.68 -4.67
CA GLN A 31 4.64 -16.52 -5.84
C GLN A 31 4.02 -15.67 -6.97
N GLY A 32 3.17 -14.72 -6.60
CA GLY A 32 2.52 -13.75 -7.48
C GLY A 32 3.30 -12.44 -7.62
N TRP A 33 2.62 -11.45 -8.21
CA TRP A 33 3.11 -10.11 -8.52
C TRP A 33 2.08 -9.03 -8.15
N TRP A 34 2.46 -7.77 -8.22
CA TRP A 34 1.64 -6.60 -7.89
C TRP A 34 1.96 -5.43 -8.82
N VAL A 35 1.02 -4.49 -8.95
CA VAL A 35 1.23 -3.23 -9.67
C VAL A 35 1.89 -2.22 -8.73
N HIS A 36 1.17 -1.76 -7.71
CA HIS A 36 1.65 -0.84 -6.68
C HIS A 36 1.40 -1.40 -5.28
N LEU A 37 2.16 -0.90 -4.31
CA LEU A 37 2.10 -1.28 -2.92
C LEU A 37 1.50 -0.18 -2.06
N ARG A 38 0.74 -0.61 -1.06
CA ARG A 38 0.17 0.24 -0.01
C ARG A 38 0.55 -0.32 1.34
N ARG A 39 0.84 0.58 2.28
CA ARG A 39 1.18 0.25 3.66
C ARG A 39 0.05 0.69 4.59
N CYS A 40 -0.41 -0.23 5.43
CA CYS A 40 -1.34 0.09 6.51
C CYS A 40 -0.65 0.96 7.55
N THR A 41 -1.27 2.09 7.89
CA THR A 41 -0.71 3.04 8.85
C THR A 41 -0.93 2.64 10.30
N ALA A 42 -1.86 1.71 10.57
CA ALA A 42 -2.11 1.22 11.93
C ALA A 42 -1.17 0.07 12.34
N CYS A 43 -0.82 -0.81 11.40
CA CYS A 43 -0.05 -2.03 11.72
C CYS A 43 1.16 -2.31 10.82
N GLY A 44 1.46 -1.44 9.85
CA GLY A 44 2.61 -1.57 8.96
C GLY A 44 2.48 -2.66 7.88
N HIS A 45 1.37 -3.40 7.82
CA HIS A 45 1.14 -4.41 6.80
C HIS A 45 1.19 -3.84 5.38
N ILE A 46 1.93 -4.48 4.48
CA ILE A 46 2.02 -4.10 3.06
C ILE A 46 1.15 -5.02 2.21
N GLY A 47 0.20 -4.42 1.50
CA GLY A 47 -0.67 -5.08 0.54
C GLY A 47 -0.55 -4.46 -0.86
N CYS A 48 -0.87 -5.25 -1.89
CA CYS A 48 -0.98 -4.73 -3.26
C CYS A 48 -2.28 -3.93 -3.47
N CYS A 49 -2.22 -2.90 -4.31
CA CYS A 49 -3.34 -1.97 -4.56
C CYS A 49 -4.54 -2.63 -5.27
N ASP A 50 -5.66 -1.91 -5.39
CA ASP A 50 -6.89 -2.39 -6.04
C ASP A 50 -6.71 -2.75 -7.52
N THR A 51 -5.80 -2.08 -8.22
CA THR A 51 -5.48 -2.39 -9.63
C THR A 51 -4.67 -3.69 -9.73
N SER A 52 -4.01 -4.13 -8.65
CA SER A 52 -3.28 -5.40 -8.67
C SER A 52 -4.24 -6.59 -8.68
N PRO A 53 -3.89 -7.73 -9.32
CA PRO A 53 -4.81 -8.85 -9.49
C PRO A 53 -5.45 -9.35 -8.17
N SER A 54 -4.68 -9.34 -7.07
CA SER A 54 -5.10 -9.90 -5.79
C SER A 54 -5.68 -8.90 -4.78
N GLN A 55 -5.53 -7.59 -4.99
CA GLN A 55 -6.14 -6.53 -4.16
C GLN A 55 -5.93 -6.67 -2.64
N HIS A 56 -4.74 -7.09 -2.20
CA HIS A 56 -4.49 -7.46 -0.79
C HIS A 56 -4.62 -6.28 0.18
N ALA A 57 -4.35 -5.04 -0.23
CA ALA A 57 -4.55 -3.88 0.64
C ALA A 57 -6.04 -3.71 1.05
N THR A 58 -6.96 -4.01 0.14
CA THR A 58 -8.41 -3.90 0.35
C THR A 58 -8.92 -5.09 1.14
N ALA A 59 -8.43 -6.29 0.83
CA ALA A 59 -8.69 -7.48 1.64
C ALA A 59 -8.21 -7.30 3.10
N HIS A 60 -7.05 -6.68 3.30
CA HIS A 60 -6.51 -6.37 4.63
C HIS A 60 -7.43 -5.41 5.40
N PHE A 61 -7.90 -4.33 4.75
CA PHE A 61 -8.90 -3.43 5.35
C PHE A 61 -10.17 -4.20 5.76
N HIS A 62 -10.76 -5.01 4.89
CA HIS A 62 -11.97 -5.76 5.23
C HIS A 62 -11.80 -6.76 6.38
N GLN A 63 -10.60 -7.32 6.54
CA GLN A 63 -10.31 -8.29 7.60
C GLN A 63 -9.98 -7.65 8.95
N THR A 64 -9.31 -6.51 8.94
CA THR A 64 -8.79 -5.87 10.16
C THR A 64 -9.57 -4.64 10.60
N GLY A 65 -10.31 -4.03 9.68
CA GLY A 65 -10.96 -2.74 9.87
C GLY A 65 -10.01 -1.55 9.77
N HIS A 66 -8.71 -1.72 9.46
CA HIS A 66 -7.75 -0.61 9.36
C HIS A 66 -8.02 0.23 8.10
N PRO A 67 -8.56 1.44 8.23
CA PRO A 67 -9.12 2.16 7.09
C PRO A 67 -8.08 2.96 6.31
N ILE A 68 -6.96 3.34 6.94
CA ILE A 68 -5.97 4.24 6.36
C ILE A 68 -4.76 3.45 5.83
N MET A 69 -4.44 3.68 4.56
CA MET A 69 -3.25 3.17 3.89
C MET A 69 -2.43 4.32 3.33
N ALA A 70 -1.11 4.24 3.44
CA ALA A 70 -0.17 5.11 2.74
C ALA A 70 0.36 4.46 1.47
N SER A 71 0.75 5.27 0.48
CA SER A 71 1.59 4.80 -0.62
C SER A 71 2.87 4.17 -0.06
N TYR A 72 3.31 3.08 -0.68
CA TYR A 72 4.60 2.47 -0.38
C TYR A 72 5.51 2.45 -1.62
N GLU A 73 5.26 3.36 -2.57
CA GLU A 73 6.07 3.55 -3.78
C GLU A 73 7.15 4.63 -3.56
N PRO A 74 8.35 4.48 -4.15
CA PRO A 74 9.41 5.48 -4.07
C PRO A 74 8.97 6.84 -4.58
N GLY A 75 9.11 7.88 -3.75
CA GLY A 75 8.81 9.27 -4.10
C GLY A 75 7.34 9.70 -3.92
N ASP A 76 6.44 8.76 -3.61
CA ASP A 76 5.04 9.05 -3.33
C ASP A 76 4.76 9.16 -1.83
N VAL A 77 4.07 10.22 -1.42
CA VAL A 77 3.72 10.50 -0.03
C VAL A 77 2.25 10.93 0.09
N TRP A 78 1.36 9.98 -0.17
CA TRP A 78 -0.08 10.16 -0.03
C TRP A 78 -0.70 9.05 0.83
N PHE A 79 -1.87 9.35 1.37
CA PHE A 79 -2.66 8.51 2.25
C PHE A 79 -4.07 8.38 1.67
N TRP A 80 -4.69 7.22 1.85
CA TRP A 80 -6.04 6.89 1.41
C TRP A 80 -6.81 6.28 2.56
N ASN A 81 -8.04 6.73 2.76
CA ASN A 81 -8.97 6.14 3.72
C ASN A 81 -10.11 5.43 2.99
N TYR A 82 -10.22 4.11 3.16
CA TYR A 82 -11.26 3.29 2.50
C TYR A 82 -12.68 3.60 2.99
N THR A 83 -12.84 4.06 4.23
CA THR A 83 -14.17 4.37 4.79
C THR A 83 -14.70 5.71 4.28
N THR A 84 -13.81 6.69 4.13
CA THR A 84 -14.21 8.05 3.71
C THR A 84 -13.99 8.33 2.23
N GLU A 85 -13.34 7.41 1.52
CA GLU A 85 -12.94 7.52 0.10
C GLU A 85 -12.15 8.81 -0.20
N GLN A 86 -11.34 9.23 0.77
CA GLN A 86 -10.55 10.46 0.70
C GLN A 86 -9.07 10.16 0.58
N MET A 87 -8.42 10.90 -0.31
CA MET A 87 -6.98 10.97 -0.45
C MET A 87 -6.46 12.24 0.23
N GLY A 88 -5.30 12.14 0.87
CA GLY A 88 -4.69 13.25 1.59
C GLY A 88 -3.22 13.04 1.92
N SER A 89 -2.67 13.94 2.72
CA SER A 89 -1.32 13.84 3.27
C SER A 89 -1.37 13.47 4.75
N GLY A 90 -0.28 12.93 5.29
CA GLY A 90 -0.18 12.50 6.69
C GLY A 90 1.24 12.67 7.23
N PRO A 91 1.50 12.23 8.48
CA PRO A 91 2.83 12.32 9.08
C PRO A 91 3.83 11.37 8.41
N THR A 92 5.12 11.60 8.63
CA THR A 92 6.18 10.69 8.17
C THR A 92 6.09 9.36 8.93
N LEU A 93 5.98 8.26 8.19
CA LEU A 93 5.94 6.90 8.75
C LEU A 93 7.36 6.36 9.01
N ALA A 94 7.47 5.40 9.94
CA ALA A 94 8.72 4.73 10.27
C ALA A 94 9.38 4.10 9.03
N GLU A 95 10.70 4.20 8.96
CA GLU A 95 11.48 3.69 7.83
C GLU A 95 11.44 2.16 7.71
N PRO A 96 11.62 1.62 6.49
CA PRO A 96 11.66 2.34 5.21
C PRO A 96 10.28 2.92 4.81
N ALA A 97 10.27 4.08 4.16
CA ALA A 97 9.04 4.76 3.74
C ALA A 97 8.43 4.21 2.44
N SER A 98 9.21 3.48 1.63
CA SER A 98 8.79 2.87 0.37
C SER A 98 9.44 1.50 0.17
N HIS A 99 8.98 0.76 -0.83
CA HIS A 99 9.67 -0.44 -1.31
C HIS A 99 11.07 -0.08 -1.86
N PRO A 100 11.98 -1.07 -1.98
CA PRO A 100 13.32 -0.84 -2.51
C PRO A 100 13.27 -0.22 -3.92
N ALA A 101 14.13 0.77 -4.18
CA ALA A 101 14.17 1.48 -5.46
C ALA A 101 14.60 0.61 -6.66
N ASP A 102 15.25 -0.52 -6.40
CA ASP A 102 15.63 -1.50 -7.43
C ASP A 102 14.47 -2.43 -7.83
N GLN A 103 13.40 -2.48 -7.02
CA GLN A 103 12.21 -3.27 -7.34
C GLN A 103 11.37 -2.55 -8.41
N THR A 104 10.96 -3.29 -9.44
CA THR A 104 10.09 -2.77 -10.50
C THR A 104 8.65 -2.56 -10.05
N THR A 105 7.95 -1.72 -10.80
CA THR A 105 6.51 -1.45 -10.67
C THR A 105 5.88 -1.59 -12.06
N PRO A 106 5.11 -2.66 -12.37
CA PRO A 106 4.75 -3.80 -11.52
C PRO A 106 5.95 -4.65 -11.08
N GLY A 107 5.82 -5.39 -9.97
CA GLY A 107 6.90 -6.19 -9.41
C GLY A 107 6.45 -7.44 -8.63
N PRO A 108 7.40 -8.33 -8.28
CA PRO A 108 8.80 -8.30 -8.69
C PRO A 108 8.96 -8.72 -10.17
N GLN A 109 9.92 -8.14 -10.89
CA GLN A 109 10.06 -8.23 -12.35
C GLN A 109 9.99 -9.66 -12.88
N GLU A 110 10.65 -10.63 -12.21
CA GLU A 110 10.69 -12.02 -12.68
C GLU A 110 9.33 -12.75 -12.64
N ARG A 111 8.31 -12.16 -12.00
CA ARG A 111 6.96 -12.75 -11.88
C ARG A 111 5.91 -12.01 -12.69
N VAL A 112 6.26 -10.88 -13.32
CA VAL A 112 5.32 -10.10 -14.13
C VAL A 112 5.23 -10.71 -15.53
N PRO A 113 4.06 -11.21 -15.97
CA PRO A 113 3.89 -11.78 -17.30
C PRO A 113 3.84 -10.68 -18.39
N ASP A 114 4.14 -11.03 -19.64
CA ASP A 114 4.12 -10.07 -20.77
C ASP A 114 2.73 -9.41 -20.97
N ASN A 115 1.66 -10.17 -20.72
CA ASN A 115 0.27 -9.73 -20.84
C ASN A 115 -0.31 -9.18 -19.52
N TRP A 116 0.53 -8.68 -18.60
CA TRP A 116 0.08 -8.25 -17.27
C TRP A 116 -1.03 -7.19 -17.29
N ARG A 117 -1.07 -6.34 -18.32
CA ARG A 117 -2.12 -5.30 -18.46
C ARG A 117 -3.52 -5.89 -18.69
N ASP A 118 -3.61 -7.12 -19.18
CA ASP A 118 -4.89 -7.83 -19.35
C ASP A 118 -5.33 -8.54 -18.04
N LEU A 119 -4.50 -8.50 -16.99
CA LEU A 119 -4.69 -9.23 -15.73
C LEU A 119 -4.95 -8.31 -14.52
N ILE A 120 -4.98 -7.00 -14.73
CA ILE A 120 -5.24 -5.96 -13.70
C ILE A 120 -6.72 -5.55 -13.71
N HIS A 121 -7.17 -4.91 -12.61
CA HIS A 121 -8.55 -4.42 -12.43
C HIS A 121 -8.70 -2.94 -12.77
#